data_AF-A0AAE1LVX4-F1
#
_entry.id   AF-A0AAE1LVX4-F1
#
_cell.length_a   1.000
_cell.length_b   1.000
_cell.length_c   1.000
_cell.angle_alpha   90.00
_cell.angle_beta   90.00
_cell.angle_gamma   90.00
#
_symmetry.space_group_name_H-M   'P 1'
#
loop_
_entity.id
_entity.type
_entity.pdbx_description
1 polymer ?
#
loop_
_entity_poly.entity_id
_entity_poly.type
_entity_poly.pdbx_seq_one_letter_code
_entity_poly.pdbx_strand_id
1 'polypeptide(L)'
;MRVISLVPFIGAAIALPTEAPGASPANNITAPDVNAIKAVPQNHFKSYQTGGLVRQSLKPEGSKSKRDWVCSTSPTLTWGDGDNGGKGIFITNTDNDWRGFYAFHNNCDTIPYKYIWVAAGATQFVSFPDGWEGRIQRGVDATMLNGQAHWLGTWFEFSWDANGWGWSDVSLIRGCDGPVLVSSQDGSGAWKGFTQDILSNAPSNALDTKDDGQRVLAATEFIGGAINTPPRDWELQQVGSQYVYVDDSHGSPVIAATNGRFGTTWPAGRP
;
A
#
# COMPACT_ATOMS: atom_id res chain seq x y z
N MET A 1 -20.61 -28.68 40.14
CA MET A 1 -21.00 -27.57 39.24
C MET A 1 -19.75 -26.78 38.90
N ARG A 2 -19.25 -26.88 37.65
CA ARG A 2 -18.17 -26.05 37.14
C ARG A 2 -18.80 -24.84 36.46
N VAL A 3 -18.49 -23.65 36.95
CA VAL A 3 -18.91 -22.38 36.35
C VAL A 3 -17.99 -22.11 35.16
N ILE A 4 -18.58 -22.08 33.96
CA ILE A 4 -17.91 -21.67 32.73
C ILE A 4 -17.91 -20.14 32.73
N SER A 5 -16.73 -19.54 32.86
CA SER A 5 -16.56 -18.09 32.71
C SER A 5 -16.47 -17.78 31.22
N LEU A 6 -17.53 -17.17 30.68
CA LEU A 6 -17.54 -16.58 29.34
C LEU A 6 -16.86 -15.21 29.43
N VAL A 7 -15.64 -15.12 28.89
CA VAL A 7 -15.00 -13.82 28.64
C VAL A 7 -15.59 -13.26 27.35
N PRO A 8 -16.20 -12.07 27.35
CA PRO A 8 -16.67 -11.44 26.12
C PRO A 8 -15.46 -10.94 25.32
N PHE A 9 -15.43 -11.30 24.03
CA PHE A 9 -14.59 -10.63 23.04
C PHE A 9 -15.06 -9.17 22.93
N ILE A 10 -14.31 -8.26 23.52
CA ILE A 10 -14.45 -6.82 23.27
C ILE A 10 -13.76 -6.58 21.92
N GLY A 11 -14.56 -6.34 20.88
CA GLY A 11 -14.05 -5.83 19.61
C GLY A 11 -13.34 -4.51 19.84
N ALA A 12 -12.11 -4.39 19.34
CA ALA A 12 -11.38 -3.14 19.36
C ALA A 12 -12.18 -2.09 18.59
N ALA A 13 -12.68 -1.08 19.30
CA ALA A 13 -13.25 0.10 18.67
C ALA A 13 -12.09 0.83 17.97
N ILE A 14 -12.12 0.83 16.63
CA ILE A 14 -11.20 1.63 15.81
C ILE A 14 -11.50 3.09 16.15
N ALA A 15 -10.57 3.74 16.84
CA ALA A 15 -10.70 5.15 17.17
C ALA A 15 -10.63 5.95 15.87
N LEU A 16 -11.78 6.48 15.44
CA LEU A 16 -11.84 7.53 14.42
C LEU A 16 -11.07 8.76 14.92
N PRO A 17 -10.54 9.61 14.02
CA PRO A 17 -9.97 10.89 14.39
C PRO A 17 -10.93 11.67 15.31
N THR A 18 -10.37 12.32 16.34
CA THR A 18 -11.13 13.12 17.32
C THR A 18 -11.65 14.45 16.76
N GLU A 19 -11.21 14.82 15.55
CA GLU A 19 -11.88 15.83 14.74
C GLU A 19 -12.96 15.13 13.91
N ALA A 20 -14.21 15.57 14.06
CA ALA A 20 -15.29 15.14 13.19
C ALA A 20 -14.79 15.26 11.74
N PRO A 21 -14.86 14.19 10.91
CA PRO A 21 -14.42 14.27 9.53
C PRO A 21 -15.23 15.39 8.88
N GLY A 22 -14.56 16.53 8.63
CA GLY A 22 -15.11 17.53 7.75
C GLY A 22 -15.50 16.78 6.48
N ALA A 23 -16.77 16.89 6.07
CA ALA A 23 -17.31 16.11 4.97
C ALA A 23 -16.29 16.10 3.83
N SER A 24 -15.77 14.91 3.47
CA SER A 24 -14.88 14.77 2.31
C SER A 24 -15.53 15.55 1.17
N PRO A 25 -14.80 16.48 0.52
CA PRO A 25 -15.36 17.17 -0.63
C PRO A 25 -15.87 16.11 -1.61
N ALA A 26 -17.09 16.31 -2.10
CA ALA A 26 -17.73 15.41 -3.05
C ALA A 26 -16.95 15.46 -4.37
N ASN A 27 -15.88 14.66 -4.45
CA ASN A 27 -15.16 14.43 -5.68
C ASN A 27 -15.92 13.37 -6.45
N ASN A 28 -16.51 13.74 -7.59
CA ASN A 28 -17.23 12.84 -8.50
C ASN A 28 -16.26 11.90 -9.26
N ILE A 29 -15.27 11.33 -8.57
CA ILE A 29 -14.36 10.35 -9.16
C ILE A 29 -15.09 9.01 -9.16
N THR A 30 -15.31 8.47 -10.36
CA THR A 30 -15.97 7.18 -10.52
C THR A 30 -15.02 6.06 -10.10
N ALA A 31 -15.52 5.10 -9.32
CA ALA A 31 -14.75 3.92 -8.95
C ALA A 31 -14.31 3.14 -10.20
N PRO A 32 -13.08 2.58 -10.22
CA PRO A 32 -12.58 1.82 -11.36
C PRO A 32 -13.33 0.50 -11.55
N ASP A 33 -13.51 0.08 -12.81
CA ASP A 33 -13.94 -1.28 -13.13
C ASP A 33 -12.75 -2.24 -13.01
N VAL A 34 -12.62 -2.84 -11.83
CA VAL A 34 -11.57 -3.82 -11.49
C VAL A 34 -11.57 -5.02 -12.44
N ASN A 35 -12.73 -5.46 -12.91
CA ASN A 35 -12.81 -6.61 -13.81
C ASN A 35 -12.29 -6.24 -15.20
N ALA A 36 -12.62 -5.05 -15.69
CA ALA A 36 -12.08 -4.54 -16.95
C ALA A 36 -10.56 -4.36 -16.88
N ILE A 37 -10.03 -3.83 -15.77
CA ILE A 37 -8.58 -3.71 -15.55
C ILE A 37 -7.92 -5.09 -15.64
N LYS A 38 -8.40 -6.05 -14.83
CA LYS A 38 -7.81 -7.40 -14.77
C LYS A 38 -8.02 -8.24 -16.03
N ALA A 39 -8.95 -7.85 -16.90
CA ALA A 39 -9.16 -8.49 -18.19
C ALA A 39 -8.04 -8.17 -19.20
N VAL A 40 -7.26 -7.11 -19.00
CA VAL A 40 -6.10 -6.81 -19.87
C VAL A 40 -5.02 -7.87 -19.65
N PRO A 41 -4.62 -8.64 -20.68
CA PRO A 41 -3.60 -9.67 -20.52
C PRO A 41 -2.24 -9.10 -20.13
N GLN A 42 -1.50 -9.81 -19.27
CA GLN A 42 -0.19 -9.38 -18.77
C GLN A 42 0.89 -9.24 -19.85
N ASN A 43 0.70 -9.85 -21.02
CA ASN A 43 1.61 -9.72 -22.17
C ASN A 43 1.26 -8.54 -23.09
N HIS A 44 0.21 -7.78 -22.79
CA HIS A 44 -0.23 -6.63 -23.59
C HIS A 44 0.51 -5.33 -23.22
N PHE A 45 1.18 -5.32 -22.07
CA PHE A 45 1.99 -4.19 -21.61
C PHE A 45 3.34 -4.69 -21.12
N LYS A 46 4.31 -3.78 -21.10
CA LYS A 46 5.65 -4.11 -20.61
C LYS A 46 5.66 -4.24 -19.10
N SER A 47 6.20 -5.36 -18.66
CA SER A 47 6.51 -5.65 -17.27
C SER A 47 8.01 -5.49 -17.05
N TYR A 48 8.41 -4.89 -15.94
CA TYR A 48 9.81 -4.61 -15.63
C TYR A 48 10.22 -5.32 -14.35
N GLN A 49 11.51 -5.69 -14.26
CA GLN A 49 12.07 -6.25 -13.04
C GLN A 49 12.39 -5.17 -12.00
N THR A 50 12.58 -3.90 -12.39
CA THR A 50 12.85 -2.78 -11.49
C THR A 50 12.23 -1.49 -12.01
N GLY A 51 11.70 -0.66 -11.10
CA GLY A 51 11.03 0.62 -11.39
C GLY A 51 11.79 1.86 -10.91
N GLY A 52 13.04 1.72 -10.48
CA GLY A 52 13.87 2.83 -10.01
C GLY A 52 13.88 3.05 -8.50
N LEU A 53 12.91 2.50 -7.75
CA LEU A 53 12.99 2.43 -6.29
C LEU A 53 14.12 1.49 -5.88
N VAL A 54 15.03 1.99 -5.05
CA VAL A 54 16.13 1.20 -4.47
C VAL A 54 15.87 1.03 -2.99
N ARG A 55 15.71 -0.22 -2.57
CA ARG A 55 15.45 -0.61 -1.19
C ARG A 55 16.72 -0.50 -0.36
N GLN A 56 16.66 0.17 0.78
CA GLN A 56 17.78 0.35 1.70
C GLN A 56 17.31 0.21 3.15
N SER A 57 18.25 0.24 4.08
CA SER A 57 17.97 0.27 5.52
C SER A 57 17.30 1.58 5.94
N LEU A 58 16.58 1.54 7.08
CA LEU A 58 15.98 2.72 7.74
C LEU A 58 16.98 3.86 7.84
N LYS A 59 16.52 5.08 7.53
CA LYS A 59 17.24 6.30 7.87
C LYS A 59 16.54 7.04 9.02
N PRO A 60 17.30 7.65 9.94
CA PRO A 60 16.73 8.46 11.00
C PRO A 60 16.08 9.74 10.45
N GLU A 61 15.13 10.31 11.20
CA GLU A 61 14.44 11.58 10.87
C GLU A 61 15.43 12.71 10.52
N GLY A 62 15.05 13.59 9.59
CA GLY A 62 15.89 14.68 9.11
C GLY A 62 17.05 14.26 8.17
N SER A 63 17.25 12.95 7.95
CA SER A 63 18.23 12.45 7.00
C SER A 63 17.75 12.55 5.56
N LYS A 64 18.69 12.70 4.64
CA LYS A 64 18.42 12.75 3.20
C LYS A 64 18.17 11.36 2.60
N SER A 65 17.11 11.20 1.81
CA SER A 65 16.87 10.01 0.97
C SER A 65 17.87 9.96 -0.20
N LYS A 66 17.80 8.92 -1.05
CA LYS A 66 18.69 8.78 -2.23
C LYS A 66 18.58 9.95 -3.23
N ARG A 67 17.45 10.67 -3.22
CA ARG A 67 17.24 11.91 -3.99
C ARG A 67 17.23 13.18 -3.13
N ASP A 68 17.94 13.16 -2.01
CA ASP A 68 18.06 14.31 -1.11
C ASP A 68 16.75 14.76 -0.42
N TRP A 69 15.72 13.90 -0.37
CA TRP A 69 14.50 14.22 0.38
C TRP A 69 14.77 14.23 1.88
N VAL A 70 14.40 15.30 2.56
CA VAL A 70 14.40 15.37 4.02
C VAL A 70 13.18 14.60 4.53
N CYS A 71 13.39 13.60 5.38
CA CYS A 71 12.29 12.87 6.00
C CYS A 71 11.33 13.83 6.72
N SER A 72 10.02 13.59 6.56
CA SER A 72 8.96 14.40 7.16
C SER A 72 9.11 14.48 8.67
N THR A 73 8.89 15.67 9.23
CA THR A 73 8.87 15.91 10.68
C THR A 73 7.45 16.01 11.24
N SER A 74 6.44 16.10 10.35
CA SER A 74 5.03 16.05 10.69
C SER A 74 4.21 15.52 9.51
N PRO A 75 3.10 14.80 9.76
CA PRO A 75 2.25 14.28 8.71
C PRO A 75 1.25 15.31 8.20
N THR A 76 0.98 15.31 6.90
CA THR A 76 -0.07 16.15 6.29
C THR A 76 -1.34 15.33 6.07
N LEU A 77 -2.45 15.68 6.75
CA LEU A 77 -3.77 15.12 6.43
C LEU A 77 -4.31 15.74 5.14
N THR A 78 -4.87 14.92 4.25
CA THR A 78 -5.74 15.37 3.15
C THR A 78 -7.04 14.58 3.13
N TRP A 79 -8.10 15.17 2.58
CA TRP A 79 -9.39 14.50 2.33
C TRP A 79 -9.62 14.21 0.83
N GLY A 80 -8.55 14.35 0.04
CA GLY A 80 -8.56 14.36 -1.42
C GLY A 80 -8.02 15.69 -1.94
N ASP A 81 -7.01 15.62 -2.81
CA ASP A 81 -6.44 16.77 -3.49
C ASP A 81 -7.24 17.09 -4.77
N GLY A 82 -7.19 18.34 -5.23
CA GLY A 82 -7.75 18.69 -6.53
C GLY A 82 -6.96 18.03 -7.68
N ASP A 83 -7.65 17.30 -8.56
CA ASP A 83 -7.05 16.75 -9.77
C ASP A 83 -6.97 17.82 -10.86
N ASN A 84 -5.77 18.34 -11.08
CA ASN A 84 -5.47 19.37 -12.09
C ASN A 84 -4.78 18.81 -13.34
N GLY A 85 -4.79 17.50 -13.55
CA GLY A 85 -4.03 16.87 -14.63
C GLY A 85 -2.63 16.38 -14.23
N GLY A 86 -2.11 16.77 -13.05
CA GLY A 86 -0.77 16.44 -12.59
C GLY A 86 -0.56 15.00 -12.11
N LYS A 87 0.66 14.73 -11.62
CA LYS A 87 1.08 13.43 -11.07
C LYS A 87 0.33 13.13 -9.77
N GLY A 88 -0.04 11.87 -9.61
CA GLY A 88 -0.74 11.46 -8.40
C GLY A 88 -1.39 10.09 -8.50
N ILE A 89 -2.05 9.74 -7.41
CA ILE A 89 -2.61 8.43 -7.17
C ILE A 89 -4.11 8.57 -6.92
N PHE A 90 -4.92 7.85 -7.68
CA PHE A 90 -6.31 7.61 -7.32
C PHE A 90 -6.36 6.44 -6.34
N ILE A 91 -6.88 6.66 -5.14
CA ILE A 91 -6.98 5.66 -4.08
C ILE A 91 -8.45 5.26 -3.94
N THR A 92 -8.77 4.04 -4.35
CA THR A 92 -10.11 3.46 -4.24
C THR A 92 -10.17 2.50 -3.07
N ASN A 93 -11.04 2.78 -2.10
CA ASN A 93 -11.35 1.85 -1.02
C ASN A 93 -12.59 1.03 -1.39
N THR A 94 -12.41 -0.26 -1.67
CA THR A 94 -13.53 -1.18 -1.95
C THR A 94 -13.88 -2.05 -0.76
N ASP A 95 -13.36 -1.72 0.43
CA ASP A 95 -13.82 -2.30 1.69
C ASP A 95 -15.20 -1.72 2.09
N ASN A 96 -15.79 -2.29 3.14
CA ASN A 96 -17.11 -1.92 3.67
C ASN A 96 -17.07 -0.82 4.75
N ASP A 97 -15.87 -0.34 5.10
CA ASP A 97 -15.65 0.67 6.14
C ASP A 97 -14.59 1.68 5.69
N TRP A 98 -14.43 2.77 6.44
CA TRP A 98 -13.35 3.73 6.26
C TRP A 98 -11.97 3.07 6.40
N ARG A 99 -11.04 3.49 5.54
CA ARG A 99 -9.65 3.02 5.57
C ARG A 99 -8.68 4.20 5.49
N GLY A 100 -7.66 4.16 6.36
CA GLY A 100 -6.55 5.09 6.36
C GLY A 100 -5.43 4.61 5.43
N PHE A 101 -4.86 5.51 4.66
CA PHE A 101 -3.75 5.28 3.74
C PHE A 101 -2.65 6.29 4.00
N TYR A 102 -1.44 5.80 4.27
CA TYR A 102 -0.32 6.61 4.76
C TYR A 102 0.83 6.50 3.77
N ALA A 103 1.23 7.65 3.21
CA ALA A 103 2.29 7.75 2.23
C ALA A 103 3.62 8.08 2.92
N PHE A 104 4.61 7.21 2.73
CA PHE A 104 5.96 7.38 3.27
C PHE A 104 6.95 7.58 2.13
N HIS A 105 7.89 8.50 2.32
CA HIS A 105 9.07 8.58 1.46
C HIS A 105 9.93 7.33 1.66
N ASN A 106 10.63 6.91 0.60
CA ASN A 106 11.54 5.78 0.70
C ASN A 106 12.62 6.02 1.78
N ASN A 107 12.77 5.06 2.69
CA ASN A 107 13.60 5.08 3.91
C ASN A 107 13.20 6.10 5.00
N CYS A 108 12.04 6.76 4.89
CA CYS A 108 11.52 7.73 5.86
C CYS A 108 10.19 7.22 6.45
N ASP A 109 10.29 6.20 7.29
CA ASP A 109 9.17 5.30 7.57
C ASP A 109 8.51 5.53 8.93
N THR A 110 9.00 6.49 9.71
CA THR A 110 8.50 6.79 11.05
C THR A 110 7.39 7.83 11.06
N ILE A 111 7.42 8.76 10.11
CA ILE A 111 6.45 9.85 9.98
C ILE A 111 6.00 9.90 8.52
N PRO A 112 4.70 9.67 8.22
CA PRO A 112 4.22 9.75 6.84
C PRO A 112 4.33 11.18 6.33
N TYR A 113 4.61 11.33 5.05
CA TYR A 113 4.56 12.63 4.36
C TYR A 113 3.12 13.15 4.30
N LYS A 114 2.20 12.28 3.90
CA LYS A 114 0.80 12.61 3.71
C LYS A 114 -0.04 11.39 4.03
N TYR A 115 -1.26 11.58 4.55
CA TYR A 115 -2.20 10.50 4.78
C TYR A 115 -3.64 10.95 4.48
N ILE A 116 -4.50 9.97 4.23
CA ILE A 116 -5.89 10.18 3.84
C ILE A 116 -6.76 9.06 4.41
N TRP A 117 -7.97 9.41 4.83
CA TRP A 117 -9.03 8.47 5.13
C TRP A 117 -10.03 8.46 3.96
N VAL A 118 -10.33 7.27 3.42
CA VAL A 118 -11.26 7.10 2.29
C VAL A 118 -12.43 6.24 2.72
N ALA A 119 -13.66 6.75 2.52
CA ALA A 119 -14.89 6.04 2.81
C ALA A 119 -15.05 4.76 1.98
N ALA A 120 -15.88 3.84 2.47
CA ALA A 120 -16.25 2.63 1.74
C ALA A 120 -16.81 2.97 0.34
N GLY A 121 -16.28 2.30 -0.69
CA GLY A 121 -16.68 2.49 -2.08
C GLY A 121 -16.23 3.81 -2.73
N ALA A 122 -15.49 4.66 -2.01
CA ALA A 122 -15.06 5.96 -2.53
C ALA A 122 -13.68 5.87 -3.20
N THR A 123 -13.45 6.81 -4.13
CA THR A 123 -12.14 7.07 -4.73
C THR A 123 -11.72 8.51 -4.44
N GLN A 124 -10.48 8.71 -4.02
CA GLN A 124 -9.90 10.04 -3.81
C GLN A 124 -8.59 10.17 -4.58
N PHE A 125 -8.32 11.38 -5.09
CA PHE A 125 -7.03 11.68 -5.72
C PHE A 125 -6.06 12.26 -4.69
N VAL A 126 -4.80 11.85 -4.75
CA VAL A 126 -3.71 12.40 -3.94
C VAL A 126 -2.55 12.77 -4.85
N SER A 127 -2.16 14.03 -4.82
CA SER A 127 -1.03 14.58 -5.55
C SER A 127 0.29 14.36 -4.79
N PHE A 128 1.37 14.16 -5.56
CA PHE A 128 2.72 14.00 -5.03
C PHE A 128 3.69 14.91 -5.78
N PRO A 129 4.74 15.42 -5.10
CA PRO A 129 5.72 16.29 -5.72
C PRO A 129 6.57 15.56 -6.77
N ASP A 130 7.16 16.31 -7.70
CA ASP A 130 8.13 15.78 -8.65
C ASP A 130 9.31 15.10 -7.96
N GLY A 131 9.82 14.02 -8.56
CA GLY A 131 10.93 13.26 -7.99
C GLY A 131 10.59 12.46 -6.72
N TRP A 132 9.29 12.30 -6.41
CA TRP A 132 8.82 11.40 -5.37
C TRP A 132 9.37 9.98 -5.56
N GLU A 133 9.74 9.37 -4.44
CA GLU A 133 10.07 7.95 -4.29
C GLU A 133 9.52 7.53 -2.94
N GLY A 134 8.66 6.51 -2.91
CA GLY A 134 8.02 6.09 -1.68
C GLY A 134 6.95 5.04 -1.89
N ARG A 135 6.07 4.94 -0.90
CA ARG A 135 5.01 3.95 -0.86
C ARG A 135 3.77 4.46 -0.14
N ILE A 136 2.65 3.79 -0.35
CA ILE A 136 1.45 3.89 0.48
C ILE A 136 1.21 2.55 1.16
N GLN A 137 0.85 2.61 2.44
CA GLN A 137 0.42 1.48 3.24
C GLN A 137 -0.92 1.80 3.91
N ARG A 138 -1.74 0.78 4.09
CA ARG A 138 -2.97 0.86 4.89
C ARG A 138 -2.64 0.89 6.39
N GLY A 139 -3.39 1.66 7.16
CA GLY A 139 -3.14 1.80 8.59
C GLY A 139 -4.30 2.33 9.41
N VAL A 140 -4.02 2.54 10.70
CA VAL A 140 -4.78 3.39 11.61
C VAL A 140 -3.89 4.42 12.27
N ASP A 141 -4.47 5.56 12.66
CA ASP A 141 -3.73 6.71 13.21
C ASP A 141 -2.90 6.35 14.44
N ALA A 142 -3.46 5.52 15.33
CA ALA A 142 -2.81 5.09 16.58
C ALA A 142 -1.44 4.42 16.36
N THR A 143 -1.27 3.76 15.21
CA THR A 143 -0.04 3.06 14.84
C THR A 143 0.76 3.94 13.89
N MET A 144 0.17 4.41 12.80
CA MET A 144 0.90 5.08 11.72
C MET A 144 1.36 6.51 12.05
N LEU A 145 0.83 7.14 13.10
CA LEU A 145 1.19 8.51 13.50
C LEU A 145 1.97 8.57 14.83
N ASN A 146 2.43 7.42 15.36
CA ASN A 146 3.11 7.37 16.65
C ASN A 146 4.63 7.62 16.59
N GLY A 147 5.16 7.96 15.41
CA GLY A 147 6.58 8.26 15.22
C GLY A 147 7.48 7.02 15.17
N GLN A 148 6.93 5.81 15.14
CA GLN A 148 7.67 4.55 14.95
C GLN A 148 7.45 3.99 13.54
N ALA A 149 8.39 3.17 13.07
CA ALA A 149 8.29 2.51 11.79
C ALA A 149 7.46 1.23 11.89
N HIS A 150 6.38 1.15 11.12
CA HIS A 150 5.43 0.02 11.11
C HIS A 150 5.41 -0.67 9.77
N TRP A 151 6.36 -1.59 9.58
CA TRP A 151 6.61 -2.15 8.25
C TRP A 151 5.66 -3.26 7.83
N LEU A 152 5.06 -3.96 8.80
CA LEU A 152 4.29 -5.16 8.54
C LEU A 152 2.97 -4.81 7.81
N GLY A 153 2.93 -5.00 6.49
CA GLY A 153 1.76 -4.73 5.66
C GLY A 153 2.06 -4.68 4.16
N THR A 154 1.00 -4.63 3.35
CA THR A 154 1.14 -4.57 1.88
C THR A 154 1.56 -3.17 1.44
N TRP A 155 2.61 -3.08 0.64
CA TRP A 155 3.15 -1.81 0.17
C TRP A 155 2.77 -1.58 -1.30
N PHE A 156 2.08 -0.47 -1.57
CA PHE A 156 2.00 0.09 -2.91
C PHE A 156 3.21 1.01 -3.12
N GLU A 157 4.18 0.58 -3.92
CA GLU A 157 5.43 1.33 -4.14
C GLU A 157 5.34 2.13 -5.44
N PHE A 158 5.81 3.39 -5.42
CA PHE A 158 5.82 4.24 -6.62
C PHE A 158 6.90 5.32 -6.61
N SER A 159 7.30 5.73 -7.82
CA SER A 159 8.25 6.83 -8.01
C SER A 159 8.03 7.59 -9.31
N TRP A 160 8.57 8.82 -9.39
CA TRP A 160 8.60 9.64 -10.59
C TRP A 160 10.03 9.83 -11.10
N ASP A 161 10.25 9.58 -12.38
CA ASP A 161 11.52 9.90 -13.04
C ASP A 161 11.56 11.34 -13.58
N ALA A 162 12.71 11.71 -14.16
CA ALA A 162 12.94 13.05 -14.71
C ALA A 162 12.10 13.39 -15.94
N ASN A 163 11.58 12.37 -16.66
CA ASN A 163 10.66 12.56 -17.78
C ASN A 163 9.20 12.69 -17.31
N GLY A 164 8.98 12.59 -16.00
CA GLY A 164 7.66 12.58 -15.40
C GLY A 164 6.92 11.26 -15.50
N TRP A 165 7.59 10.19 -15.97
CA TRP A 165 6.98 8.87 -15.96
C TRP A 165 6.91 8.34 -14.55
N GLY A 166 5.81 7.65 -14.28
CA GLY A 166 5.59 6.86 -13.10
C GLY A 166 6.10 5.46 -13.25
N TRP A 167 6.61 4.93 -12.15
CA TRP A 167 6.96 3.54 -11.98
C TRP A 167 6.29 3.03 -10.72
N SER A 168 5.68 1.85 -10.79
CA SER A 168 5.00 1.31 -9.63
C SER A 168 4.97 -0.21 -9.60
N ASP A 169 4.76 -0.73 -8.40
CA ASP A 169 4.54 -2.14 -8.12
C ASP A 169 3.75 -2.32 -6.81
N VAL A 170 3.39 -3.56 -6.51
CA VAL A 170 2.84 -3.98 -5.23
C VAL A 170 3.83 -4.95 -4.60
N SER A 171 4.23 -4.66 -3.38
CA SER A 171 5.25 -5.39 -2.64
C SER A 171 4.68 -6.00 -1.38
N LEU A 172 4.93 -7.29 -1.20
CA LEU A 172 4.58 -8.10 -0.04
C LEU A 172 5.81 -8.44 0.80
N ILE A 173 6.95 -7.83 0.47
CA ILE A 173 8.24 -8.17 1.06
C ILE A 173 8.36 -7.81 2.53
N ARG A 174 7.59 -6.80 2.94
CA ARG A 174 7.44 -6.42 4.34
C ARG A 174 6.11 -6.93 4.92
N GLY A 175 5.55 -7.97 4.33
CA GLY A 175 4.33 -8.63 4.77
C GLY A 175 3.15 -8.26 3.89
N CYS A 176 2.00 -8.84 4.20
CA CYS A 176 0.77 -8.58 3.48
C CYS A 176 -0.39 -8.48 4.46
N ASP A 177 -0.99 -7.30 4.54
CA ASP A 177 -2.17 -7.00 5.35
C ASP A 177 -3.45 -6.88 4.51
N GLY A 178 -3.34 -7.07 3.20
CA GLY A 178 -4.48 -7.19 2.31
C GLY A 178 -4.13 -7.01 0.85
N PRO A 179 -5.11 -7.23 -0.04
CA PRO A 179 -4.96 -7.03 -1.47
C PRO A 179 -4.77 -5.56 -1.84
N VAL A 180 -3.95 -5.35 -2.87
CA VAL A 180 -3.79 -4.09 -3.58
C VAL A 180 -3.68 -4.39 -5.07
N LEU A 181 -4.46 -3.67 -5.87
CA LEU A 181 -4.32 -3.64 -7.31
C LEU A 181 -3.86 -2.25 -7.72
N VAL A 182 -2.87 -2.16 -8.61
CA VAL A 182 -2.44 -0.91 -9.24
C VAL A 182 -2.63 -0.98 -10.75
N SER A 183 -3.02 0.15 -11.34
CA SER A 183 -3.23 0.31 -12.79
C SER A 183 -2.70 1.65 -13.28
N SER A 184 -2.02 1.66 -14.42
CA SER A 184 -1.58 2.88 -15.10
C SER A 184 -2.77 3.64 -15.68
N GLN A 185 -2.76 4.97 -15.54
CA GLN A 185 -3.84 5.85 -16.01
C GLN A 185 -3.47 6.57 -17.33
N ASP A 186 -2.51 6.04 -18.09
CA ASP A 186 -2.01 6.60 -19.35
C ASP A 186 -2.59 5.92 -20.60
N GLY A 187 -3.58 5.04 -20.42
CA GLY A 187 -4.20 4.29 -21.51
C GLY A 187 -3.44 3.03 -21.95
N SER A 188 -2.29 2.72 -21.34
CA SER A 188 -1.55 1.48 -21.62
C SER A 188 -2.30 0.20 -21.17
N GLY A 189 -3.24 0.35 -20.23
CA GLY A 189 -3.92 -0.78 -19.58
C GLY A 189 -3.00 -1.61 -18.67
N ALA A 190 -1.80 -1.12 -18.35
CA ALA A 190 -0.86 -1.82 -17.49
C ALA A 190 -1.39 -1.94 -16.07
N TRP A 191 -1.30 -3.13 -15.47
CA TRP A 191 -1.76 -3.39 -14.11
C TRP A 191 -0.99 -4.51 -13.42
N LYS A 192 -0.88 -4.40 -12.09
CA LYS A 192 -0.21 -5.35 -11.19
C LYS A 192 -0.94 -5.44 -9.85
N GLY A 193 -0.56 -6.39 -9.02
CA GLY A 193 -1.22 -6.68 -7.76
C GLY A 193 -2.34 -7.70 -7.88
N PHE A 194 -3.25 -7.71 -6.91
CA PHE A 194 -4.27 -8.74 -6.73
C PHE A 194 -5.47 -8.21 -5.95
N THR A 195 -6.57 -8.95 -5.98
CA THR A 195 -7.84 -8.53 -5.33
C THR A 195 -8.48 -9.63 -4.50
N GLN A 196 -7.99 -10.86 -4.60
CA GLN A 196 -8.46 -11.99 -3.82
C GLN A 196 -7.92 -11.93 -2.38
N ASP A 197 -8.68 -12.49 -1.45
CA ASP A 197 -8.21 -12.69 -0.07
C ASP A 197 -7.20 -13.83 -0.02
N ILE A 198 -6.02 -13.54 0.53
CA ILE A 198 -4.95 -14.51 0.75
C ILE A 198 -4.61 -14.67 2.25
N LEU A 199 -5.35 -14.01 3.14
CA LEU A 199 -5.10 -13.98 4.58
C LEU A 199 -5.92 -15.01 5.36
N SER A 200 -7.16 -15.28 4.94
CA SER A 200 -8.07 -16.14 5.71
C SER A 200 -7.62 -17.60 5.79
N ASN A 201 -6.94 -18.10 4.75
CA ASN A 201 -6.50 -19.48 4.65
C ASN A 201 -4.97 -19.64 4.77
N ALA A 202 -4.27 -18.57 5.14
CA ALA A 202 -2.83 -18.60 5.28
C ALA A 202 -2.41 -19.61 6.38
N PRO A 203 -1.37 -20.43 6.13
CA PRO A 203 -0.90 -21.39 7.12
C PRO A 203 -0.32 -20.64 8.33
N SER A 204 -0.45 -21.23 9.52
CA SER A 204 -0.12 -20.52 10.76
C SER A 204 1.33 -20.06 10.85
N ASN A 205 2.25 -20.77 10.19
CA ASN A 205 3.68 -20.45 10.12
C ASN A 205 4.04 -19.41 9.04
N ALA A 206 3.08 -18.97 8.22
CA ALA A 206 3.23 -17.85 7.29
C ALA A 206 2.71 -16.51 7.87
N LEU A 207 2.18 -16.53 9.10
CA LEU A 207 1.53 -15.39 9.71
C LEU A 207 2.42 -14.76 10.79
N ASP A 208 2.35 -13.44 10.91
CA ASP A 208 2.93 -12.63 11.99
C ASP A 208 1.86 -11.68 12.55
N THR A 209 2.18 -10.88 13.57
CA THR A 209 1.23 -10.00 14.27
C THR A 209 1.69 -8.55 14.18
N LYS A 210 0.83 -7.66 13.68
CA LYS A 210 1.04 -6.21 13.72
C LYS A 210 0.99 -5.71 15.17
N ASP A 211 1.52 -4.51 15.39
CA ASP A 211 1.59 -3.88 16.72
C ASP A 211 0.21 -3.68 17.39
N ASP A 212 -0.86 -3.63 16.59
CA ASP A 212 -2.24 -3.53 17.06
C ASP A 212 -2.90 -4.90 17.36
N GLY A 213 -2.15 -5.99 17.24
CA GLY A 213 -2.60 -7.37 17.50
C GLY A 213 -3.23 -8.07 16.29
N GLN A 214 -3.36 -7.40 15.14
CA GLN A 214 -3.90 -8.04 13.94
C GLN A 214 -2.88 -9.03 13.36
N ARG A 215 -3.29 -10.28 13.16
CA ARG A 215 -2.46 -11.25 12.44
C ARG A 215 -2.44 -10.91 10.97
N VAL A 216 -1.32 -10.99 10.28
CA VAL A 216 -1.18 -10.76 8.82
C VAL A 216 -0.13 -11.70 8.26
N LEU A 217 0.08 -11.73 6.94
CA LEU A 217 1.20 -12.49 6.39
C LEU A 217 2.51 -11.84 6.82
N ALA A 218 3.42 -12.67 7.32
CA ALA A 218 4.74 -12.25 7.75
C ALA A 218 5.54 -11.70 6.57
N ALA A 219 6.55 -10.87 6.85
CA ALA A 219 7.51 -10.45 5.84
C ALA A 219 8.14 -11.66 5.13
N THR A 220 8.15 -11.65 3.80
CA THR A 220 8.77 -12.70 2.98
C THR A 220 10.29 -12.56 2.89
N GLU A 221 10.82 -11.39 3.19
CA GLU A 221 12.25 -11.17 3.40
C GLU A 221 12.50 -10.41 4.70
N PHE A 222 13.48 -10.90 5.45
CA PHE A 222 13.99 -10.20 6.63
C PHE A 222 14.85 -9.00 6.24
N ILE A 223 15.08 -8.12 7.22
CA ILE A 223 16.10 -7.08 7.13
C ILE A 223 17.44 -7.75 6.84
N GLY A 224 18.06 -7.41 5.70
CA GLY A 224 19.28 -8.06 5.21
C GLY A 224 19.07 -9.06 4.07
N GLY A 225 17.84 -9.27 3.61
CA GLY A 225 17.53 -10.03 2.39
C GLY A 225 17.44 -11.54 2.57
N ALA A 226 17.48 -12.04 3.80
CA ALA A 226 17.24 -13.46 4.06
C ALA A 226 15.76 -13.80 3.82
N ILE A 227 15.51 -14.85 3.04
CA ILE A 227 14.15 -15.27 2.67
C ILE A 227 13.45 -15.96 3.84
N ASN A 228 12.22 -15.51 4.13
CA ASN A 228 11.26 -16.17 4.99
C ASN A 228 10.34 -17.05 4.12
N THR A 229 10.70 -18.32 3.98
CA THR A 229 10.08 -19.22 3.01
C THR A 229 8.57 -19.44 3.18
N PRO A 230 8.01 -19.67 4.39
CA PRO A 230 6.58 -19.94 4.53
C PRO A 230 5.63 -18.86 3.96
N PRO A 231 5.76 -17.56 4.31
CA PRO A 231 4.93 -16.54 3.67
C PRO A 231 5.26 -16.37 2.18
N ARG A 232 6.55 -16.45 1.80
CA ARG A 232 6.97 -16.28 0.41
C ARG A 232 6.35 -17.32 -0.53
N ASP A 233 6.41 -18.60 -0.16
CA ASP A 233 5.84 -19.68 -0.96
C ASP A 233 4.30 -19.59 -1.02
N TRP A 234 3.66 -19.20 0.09
CA TRP A 234 2.22 -18.96 0.12
C TRP A 234 1.81 -17.85 -0.86
N GLU A 235 2.49 -16.70 -0.83
CA GLU A 235 2.19 -15.58 -1.71
C GLU A 235 2.49 -15.88 -3.19
N LEU A 236 3.57 -16.62 -3.47
CA LEU A 236 3.84 -17.14 -4.81
C LEU A 236 2.71 -18.04 -5.31
N GLN A 237 2.19 -18.91 -4.44
CA GLN A 237 1.11 -19.83 -4.79
C GLN A 237 -0.22 -19.10 -5.00
N GLN A 238 -0.56 -18.14 -4.14
CA GLN A 238 -1.87 -17.47 -4.17
C GLN A 238 -1.96 -16.32 -5.18
N VAL A 239 -0.82 -15.68 -5.47
CA VAL A 239 -0.77 -14.49 -6.32
C VAL A 239 0.18 -14.73 -7.50
N GLY A 240 1.45 -15.00 -7.22
CA GLY A 240 2.50 -15.19 -8.23
C GLY A 240 3.37 -13.94 -8.46
N SER A 241 4.66 -14.17 -8.66
CA SER A 241 5.70 -13.12 -8.78
C SER A 241 5.60 -12.27 -10.05
N GLN A 242 4.77 -12.66 -11.02
CA GLN A 242 4.46 -11.82 -12.17
C GLN A 242 3.53 -10.65 -11.81
N TYR A 243 2.85 -10.68 -10.66
CA TYR A 243 1.90 -9.64 -10.25
C TYR A 243 2.36 -8.80 -9.06
N VAL A 244 3.21 -9.35 -8.19
CA VAL A 244 3.69 -8.69 -6.97
C VAL A 244 5.15 -9.02 -6.72
N TYR A 245 5.84 -8.16 -5.97
CA TYR A 245 7.11 -8.54 -5.37
C TYR A 245 6.87 -9.36 -4.10
N VAL A 246 7.33 -10.60 -4.13
CA VAL A 246 7.44 -11.49 -2.95
C VAL A 246 8.88 -11.63 -2.47
N ASP A 247 9.85 -11.28 -3.31
CA ASP A 247 11.27 -11.09 -3.00
C ASP A 247 11.91 -10.27 -4.12
N ASP A 248 13.14 -9.82 -3.96
CA ASP A 248 13.88 -9.02 -4.95
C ASP A 248 14.37 -9.86 -6.17
N SER A 249 14.21 -11.18 -6.12
CA SER A 249 14.81 -12.12 -7.08
C SER A 249 13.84 -12.69 -8.11
N HIS A 250 12.53 -12.64 -7.84
CA HIS A 250 11.52 -13.26 -8.69
C HIS A 250 10.67 -12.25 -9.47
N GLY A 251 10.43 -12.59 -10.74
CA GLY A 251 9.40 -11.98 -11.57
C GLY A 251 9.75 -10.61 -12.15
N SER A 252 8.71 -9.93 -12.62
CA SER A 252 8.80 -8.58 -13.18
C SER A 252 7.50 -7.83 -12.89
N PRO A 253 7.20 -7.55 -11.60
CA PRO A 253 5.90 -7.02 -11.18
C PRO A 253 5.80 -5.49 -11.30
N VAL A 254 6.73 -4.83 -11.99
CA VAL A 254 6.73 -3.37 -12.13
C VAL A 254 6.02 -2.97 -13.43
N ILE A 255 5.22 -1.89 -13.35
CA ILE A 255 4.62 -1.20 -14.49
C ILE A 255 5.04 0.27 -14.52
N ALA A 256 4.81 0.91 -15.67
CA ALA A 256 5.04 2.33 -15.86
C ALA A 256 3.75 3.05 -16.29
N ALA A 257 3.66 4.34 -15.98
CA ALA A 257 2.63 5.24 -16.47
C ALA A 257 3.30 6.51 -17.02
N THR A 258 3.19 6.74 -18.32
CA THR A 258 3.88 7.84 -19.02
C THR A 258 3.36 9.23 -18.63
N ASN A 259 2.17 9.31 -18.04
CA ASN A 259 1.61 10.55 -17.48
C ASN A 259 1.85 10.71 -15.97
N GLY A 260 2.56 9.78 -15.32
CA GLY A 260 2.84 9.82 -13.88
C GLY A 260 1.60 9.64 -13.00
N ARG A 261 0.59 8.92 -13.50
CA ARG A 261 -0.68 8.72 -12.81
C ARG A 261 -1.03 7.24 -12.67
N PHE A 262 -1.38 6.84 -11.46
CA PHE A 262 -1.83 5.48 -11.16
C PHE A 262 -3.19 5.48 -10.46
N GLY A 263 -3.96 4.44 -10.71
CA GLY A 263 -5.14 4.09 -9.93
C GLY A 263 -4.86 2.88 -9.07
N THR A 264 -5.24 2.93 -7.81
CA THR A 264 -5.12 1.85 -6.85
C THR A 264 -6.48 1.43 -6.33
N THR A 265 -6.67 0.13 -6.14
CA THR A 265 -7.85 -0.46 -5.52
C THR A 265 -7.44 -1.28 -4.33
N TRP A 266 -8.09 -1.01 -3.19
CA TRP A 266 -7.81 -1.59 -1.89
C TRP A 266 -9.06 -2.31 -1.38
N PRO A 267 -9.20 -3.62 -1.67
CA PRO A 267 -10.25 -4.45 -1.07
C PRO A 267 -10.00 -4.72 0.42
N ALA A 268 -10.94 -5.44 1.03
CA ALA A 268 -10.91 -5.75 2.45
C ALA A 268 -9.59 -6.38 2.91
N GLY A 269 -9.17 -5.97 4.10
CA GLY A 269 -7.98 -6.51 4.78
C GLY A 269 -7.81 -5.83 6.14
N ARG A 270 -6.61 -5.94 6.69
CA ARG A 270 -6.29 -5.74 8.10
C ARG A 270 -5.55 -4.40 8.27
N PRO A 271 -6.20 -3.33 8.78
CA PRO A 271 -5.56 -2.02 8.89
C PRO A 271 -4.43 -1.99 9.91
#